data_AF-A0A349SX58-F1
#
_entry.id   AF-A0A349SX58-F1
#
_cell.length_a   1.000
_cell.length_b   1.000
_cell.length_c   1.000
_cell.angle_alpha   90.00
_cell.angle_beta   90.00
_cell.angle_gamma   90.00
#
_symmetry.space_group_name_H-M   'P 1'
#
loop_
_entity.id
_entity.type
_entity.pdbx_description
1 polymer ?
#
loop_
_entity_poly.entity_id
_entity_poly.type
_entity_poly.pdbx_seq_one_letter_code
_entity_poly.pdbx_strand_id
1 'polypeptide(L)'
;MSLRHVHNGDAIYAAVRIVNDGSVPHADDNEVFAEVGTMGMLINTGHLEENPNEELFLVSFQLPSGELGPPVTCLEHELSTTPPVPHVKV
;
A
#
# COMPACT_ATOMS: atom_id res chain seq x y z
N MET A 1 4.80 -0.92 14.70
CA MET A 1 5.80 0.14 14.51
C MET A 1 5.13 1.30 13.78
N SER A 2 5.68 2.52 13.83
CA SER A 2 5.19 3.63 13.00
C SER A 2 5.77 3.51 11.59
N LEU A 3 5.00 3.86 10.55
CA LEU A 3 5.47 3.90 9.16
C LEU A 3 6.61 4.92 8.96
N ARG A 4 6.81 5.85 9.89
CA ARG A 4 7.92 6.80 9.87
C ARG A 4 9.30 6.17 9.99
N HIS A 5 9.39 4.89 10.35
CA HIS A 5 10.66 4.18 10.53
C HIS A 5 10.89 3.07 9.51
N VAL A 6 10.01 2.93 8.50
CA VAL A 6 10.24 1.97 7.42
C VAL A 6 11.15 2.57 6.35
N HIS A 7 11.95 1.72 5.73
CA HIS A 7 12.90 2.06 4.69
C HIS A 7 12.58 1.31 3.40
N ASN A 8 13.09 1.79 2.28
CA ASN A 8 12.95 1.11 0.99
C ASN A 8 13.47 -0.32 1.10
N GLY A 9 12.64 -1.29 0.68
CA GLY A 9 12.87 -2.72 0.82
C GLY A 9 12.20 -3.36 2.04
N ASP A 10 11.68 -2.58 2.99
CA ASP A 10 10.95 -3.13 4.14
C ASP A 10 9.60 -3.73 3.71
N ALA A 11 9.23 -4.82 4.38
CA ALA A 11 7.92 -5.42 4.24
C ALA A 11 6.87 -4.59 4.99
N ILE A 12 5.80 -4.27 4.29
CA ILE A 12 4.62 -3.59 4.83
C ILE A 12 3.36 -4.32 4.38
N TYR A 13 2.22 -3.97 4.97
CA TYR A 13 0.96 -4.65 4.72
C TYR A 13 -0.14 -3.64 4.42
N ALA A 14 -1.05 -4.00 3.52
CA ALA A 14 -2.26 -3.22 3.29
C ALA A 14 -3.14 -3.27 4.56
N ALA A 15 -3.40 -2.13 5.19
CA ALA A 15 -4.28 -2.01 6.35
C ALA A 15 -5.77 -2.02 5.95
N VAL A 16 -6.04 -1.54 4.74
CA VAL A 16 -7.35 -1.53 4.09
C VAL A 16 -7.23 -2.17 2.71
N ARG A 17 -8.36 -2.39 2.04
CA ARG A 17 -8.35 -2.85 0.64
C ARG A 17 -7.88 -1.71 -0.26
N ILE A 18 -6.81 -1.93 -1.01
CA ILE A 18 -6.26 -0.93 -1.95
C ILE A 18 -6.91 -1.13 -3.30
N VAL A 19 -7.67 -0.12 -3.71
CA VAL A 19 -8.49 -0.13 -4.92
C VAL A 19 -8.12 1.07 -5.75
N ASN A 20 -8.03 0.90 -7.08
CA ASN A 20 -7.82 2.01 -7.99
C ASN A 20 -9.00 2.99 -7.91
N ASP A 21 -8.71 4.19 -7.41
CA ASP A 21 -9.61 5.33 -7.33
C ASP A 21 -9.59 6.20 -8.60
N GLY A 22 -8.85 5.75 -9.63
CA GLY A 22 -8.61 6.47 -10.88
C GLY A 22 -7.24 7.16 -10.93
N SER A 23 -6.43 7.07 -9.86
CA SER A 23 -5.07 7.64 -9.82
C SER A 23 -4.04 6.84 -10.62
N VAL A 24 -4.27 5.54 -10.86
CA VAL A 24 -3.33 4.68 -11.58
C VAL A 24 -3.74 4.58 -13.06
N PRO A 25 -2.93 5.13 -14.00
CA PRO A 25 -3.22 5.02 -15.41
C PRO A 25 -3.06 3.57 -15.88
N HIS A 26 -3.92 3.15 -16.81
CA HIS A 26 -3.94 1.80 -17.40
C HIS A 26 -4.42 0.66 -16.50
N ALA A 27 -4.81 0.95 -15.25
CA ALA A 27 -5.56 0.05 -14.40
C ALA A 27 -7.07 0.30 -14.55
N ASP A 28 -7.88 -0.73 -14.39
CA ASP A 28 -9.33 -0.59 -14.47
C ASP A 28 -9.87 0.21 -13.28
N ASP A 29 -11.00 0.89 -13.48
CA ASP A 29 -11.73 1.53 -12.37
C ASP A 29 -12.16 0.45 -11.38
N ASN A 30 -11.80 0.63 -10.11
CA ASN A 30 -12.01 -0.35 -9.03
C ASN A 30 -11.14 -1.62 -9.12
N GLU A 31 -10.06 -1.62 -9.91
CA GLU A 31 -9.07 -2.69 -9.85
C GLU A 31 -8.48 -2.80 -8.43
N VAL A 32 -8.33 -4.04 -7.95
CA VAL A 32 -7.86 -4.31 -6.59
C VAL A 32 -6.38 -4.62 -6.64
N PHE A 33 -5.56 -3.71 -6.13
CA PHE A 33 -4.12 -3.92 -6.05
C PHE A 33 -3.71 -4.77 -4.84
N ALA A 34 -4.48 -4.67 -3.73
CA ALA A 34 -4.22 -5.42 -2.52
C ALA A 34 -5.48 -5.61 -1.68
N GLU A 35 -5.65 -6.82 -1.13
CA GLU A 35 -6.63 -7.09 -0.09
C GLU A 35 -6.02 -6.76 1.29
N VAL A 36 -6.86 -6.63 2.31
CA VAL A 36 -6.39 -6.36 3.68
C VAL A 36 -5.41 -7.44 4.12
N GLY A 37 -4.23 -7.03 4.56
CA GLY A 37 -3.15 -7.90 5.01
C GLY A 37 -2.26 -8.46 3.89
N THR A 38 -2.51 -8.10 2.62
CA THR A 38 -1.55 -8.39 1.54
C THR A 38 -0.22 -7.73 1.86
N MET A 39 0.84 -8.54 1.81
CA MET A 39 2.22 -8.07 1.99
C MET A 39 2.66 -7.32 0.74
N GLY A 40 3.36 -6.21 0.94
CA GLY A 40 4.00 -5.44 -0.10
C GLY A 40 5.39 -5.00 0.35
N MET A 41 6.17 -4.55 -0.63
CA MET A 41 7.49 -4.00 -0.41
C MET A 41 7.45 -2.49 -0.62
N LEU A 42 7.98 -1.74 0.35
CA LEU A 42 8.15 -0.29 0.21
C LEU A 42 9.23 -0.02 -0.84
N ILE A 43 8.86 0.69 -1.91
CA ILE A 43 9.78 1.05 -3.00
C ILE A 43 10.38 2.42 -2.74
N ASN A 44 9.55 3.39 -2.33
CA ASN A 44 9.98 4.75 -2.04
C ASN A 44 8.98 5.48 -1.13
N THR A 45 9.42 6.55 -0.48
CA THR A 45 8.53 7.54 0.16
C THR A 45 8.68 8.90 -0.49
N GLY A 46 7.64 9.71 -0.41
CA GLY A 46 7.61 11.07 -0.93
C GLY A 46 6.55 11.90 -0.23
N HIS A 47 6.28 13.08 -0.78
CA HIS A 47 5.22 13.95 -0.28
C HIS A 47 4.34 14.42 -1.43
N LEU A 48 3.08 14.72 -1.16
CA LEU A 48 2.21 15.35 -2.13
C LEU A 48 2.74 16.74 -2.46
N GLU A 49 2.90 17.08 -3.75
CA GLU A 49 3.46 18.37 -4.17
C GLU A 49 2.62 19.56 -3.66
N GLU A 50 1.29 19.40 -3.65
CA GLU A 50 0.34 20.42 -3.17
C GLU A 50 0.33 20.55 -1.64
N ASN A 51 0.73 19.50 -0.92
CA ASN A 51 0.77 19.47 0.55
C ASN A 51 1.96 18.64 1.07
N PRO A 52 3.12 19.28 1.31
CA PRO A 52 4.32 18.58 1.78
C PRO A 52 4.19 17.88 3.13
N ASN A 53 3.14 18.15 3.92
CA ASN A 53 2.90 17.46 5.18
C ASN A 53 2.24 16.09 4.99
N GLU A 54 1.76 15.79 3.78
CA GLU A 54 1.12 14.53 3.44
C GLU A 54 2.14 13.60 2.80
N GLU A 55 2.52 12.56 3.56
CA GLU A 55 3.50 11.58 3.15
C GLU A 55 2.85 10.50 2.29
N LEU A 56 3.49 10.20 1.16
CA LEU A 56 3.07 9.21 0.18
C LEU A 56 4.06 8.05 0.18
N PHE A 57 3.53 6.83 0.11
CA PHE A 57 4.30 5.60 0.13
C PHE A 57 4.09 4.88 -1.20
N LEU A 58 5.16 4.65 -1.94
CA LEU A 58 5.11 3.87 -3.17
C LEU A 58 5.39 2.41 -2.83
N VAL A 59 4.39 1.55 -3.05
CA VAL A 59 4.39 0.17 -2.58
C VAL A 59 4.11 -0.76 -3.74
N SER A 60 4.86 -1.85 -3.82
CA SER A 60 4.54 -2.94 -4.73
C SER A 60 3.99 -4.12 -3.93
N PHE A 61 2.73 -4.46 -4.15
CA PHE A 61 2.04 -5.52 -3.41
C PHE A 61 2.24 -6.88 -4.06
N GLN A 62 2.27 -7.93 -3.24
CA GLN A 62 2.40 -9.28 -3.72
C GLN A 62 1.09 -9.73 -4.40
N LEU A 63 1.22 -10.23 -5.64
CA LEU A 63 0.14 -10.82 -6.41
C LEU A 63 -0.08 -12.29 -6.00
N PRO A 64 -1.23 -12.89 -6.34
CA PRO A 64 -1.48 -14.32 -6.11
C PRO A 64 -0.46 -15.24 -6.79
N SER A 65 0.22 -14.79 -7.85
CA SER A 65 1.32 -15.51 -8.50
C SER A 65 2.58 -15.61 -7.64
N GLY A 66 2.69 -14.81 -6.57
CA GLY A 66 3.87 -14.65 -5.73
C GLY A 66 4.81 -13.54 -6.20
N GLU A 67 4.59 -12.98 -7.39
CA GLU A 67 5.34 -11.84 -7.92
C GLU A 67 4.89 -10.52 -7.29
N LEU A 68 5.71 -9.49 -7.45
CA LEU A 68 5.41 -8.12 -7.05
C LEU A 68 4.65 -7.39 -8.17
N GLY A 69 3.50 -6.82 -7.84
CA GLY A 69 2.64 -6.10 -8.77
C GLY A 69 3.17 -4.72 -9.15
N PRO A 70 2.39 -3.93 -9.91
CA PRO A 70 2.77 -2.56 -10.23
C PRO A 70 2.94 -1.73 -8.94
N PRO A 71 3.85 -0.73 -8.93
CA PRO A 71 3.93 0.22 -7.83
C PRO A 71 2.65 1.05 -7.71
N VAL A 72 2.11 1.12 -6.50
CA VAL A 72 0.89 1.87 -6.16
C VAL A 72 1.24 2.90 -5.09
N THR A 73 0.73 4.12 -5.26
CA THR A 73 0.91 5.17 -4.25
C THR A 73 -0.18 5.02 -3.19
N CYS A 74 0.23 4.96 -1.93
CA CYS A 74 -0.67 4.80 -0.79
C CYS A 74 -0.42 5.89 0.25
N LEU A 75 -1.46 6.19 1.02
CA LEU A 75 -1.42 7.09 2.17
C LEU A 75 -1.00 6.32 3.44
N GLU A 76 -0.49 7.04 4.45
CA GLU A 76 -0.03 6.43 5.71
C GLU A 76 -1.11 5.55 6.36
N HIS A 77 -2.37 5.97 6.35
CA HIS A 77 -3.47 5.26 7.00
C HIS A 77 -3.92 3.98 6.26
N GLU A 78 -3.49 3.80 5.01
CA GLU A 78 -3.80 2.63 4.20
C GLU A 78 -2.81 1.48 4.42
N LEU A 79 -1.72 1.75 5.15
CA LEU A 79 -0.61 0.83 5.34
C LEU A 79 -0.40 0.47 6.80
N SER A 80 0.24 -0.66 7.02
CA SER A 80 0.59 -1.16 8.34
C SER A 80 1.96 -1.83 8.33
N THR A 81 2.72 -1.63 9.40
CA THR A 81 4.03 -2.28 9.61
C THR A 81 3.91 -3.73 10.10
N THR A 82 2.70 -4.16 10.45
CA THR A 82 2.41 -5.53 10.87
C THR A 82 1.16 -6.04 10.16
N PRO A 83 1.04 -7.35 9.90
CA PRO A 83 -0.16 -7.90 9.29
C PRO A 83 -1.40 -7.53 10.13
N PRO A 84 -2.39 -6.80 9.58
CA PRO A 84 -3.64 -6.59 10.27
C PRO A 84 -4.32 -7.94 10.50
N VAL A 85 -4.81 -8.16 11.72
CA VAL A 85 -5.61 -9.35 12.02
C VAL A 85 -6.96 -9.14 11.32
N PRO A 86 -7.40 -10.04 10.42
CA PRO A 86 -8.75 -9.94 9.89
C PRO A 86 -9.70 -10.02 11.07
N HIS A 87 -10.45 -8.96 11.34
CA HIS A 87 -11.55 -9.04 12.29
C HIS A 87 -12.60 -9.97 11.69
N VAL A 88 -12.50 -11.26 11.99
CA VAL A 88 -13.58 -12.22 11.78
C VAL A 88 -14.72 -11.73 12.66
N LYS A 89 -15.70 -11.06 12.06
CA LYS A 89 -17.00 -10.85 12.72
C LYS A 89 -17.61 -12.25 12.85
N VAL A 90 -17.51 -12.82 14.05
CA VAL A 90 -18.20 -14.05 14.47
C VAL A 90 -19.68 -13.79 14.54
#